data_AF-A0A1L3JG26-F1
#
_entry.id   AF-A0A1L3JG26-F1
#
_cell.length_a   1.000
_cell.length_b   1.000
_cell.length_c   1.000
_cell.angle_alpha   90.00
_cell.angle_beta   90.00
_cell.angle_gamma   90.00
#
_symmetry.space_group_name_H-M   'P 1'
#
loop_
_entity.id
_entity.type
_entity.pdbx_description
1 polymer ?
#
loop_
_entity_poly.entity_id
_entity_poly.type
_entity_poly.pdbx_seq_one_letter_code
_entity_poly.pdbx_strand_id
1 'polypeptide(L)'
;MKKQLTLLILFLTLTNIAFSQIDVKITNLKNNKTLSFNEIYSEYNIDEDLPTLVITWSGKWCPPCIELIKRYNECDTSMMNIITINVDSKNSLAEALDKGYHLKWNKSLNFHGNIGSDKKGFDNVFNVSSAPLILYLENGKINDALINFKVYPYRFIETGRIDDVKFIWNSTKDLNSLAWSYYESENSITKLEEAIKWIIRSIELDRNYHNIDTHAALLFKTGKYTEALKKAKEAIELAKENETNYDSTTELINKIIEKL
;
A
#
# COMPACT_ATOMS: atom_id res chain seq x y z
N MET A 1 57.56 4.96 -30.87
CA MET A 1 56.45 4.88 -29.89
C MET A 1 55.38 5.91 -30.25
N LYS A 2 54.31 5.52 -30.95
CA LYS A 2 53.12 6.36 -31.15
C LYS A 2 52.02 5.78 -30.26
N LYS A 3 51.66 6.48 -29.18
CA LYS A 3 50.49 6.15 -28.36
C LYS A 3 49.26 6.69 -29.10
N GLN A 4 48.41 5.82 -29.62
CA GLN A 4 47.07 6.20 -30.04
C GLN A 4 46.24 6.46 -28.78
N LEU A 5 45.72 7.68 -28.68
CA LEU A 5 44.78 8.08 -27.64
C LEU A 5 43.37 7.76 -28.16
N THR A 6 42.79 6.66 -27.71
CA THR A 6 41.43 6.28 -28.06
C THR A 6 40.46 7.11 -27.21
N LEU A 7 39.80 8.09 -27.83
CA LEU A 7 38.75 8.89 -27.20
C LEU A 7 37.47 8.05 -27.13
N LEU A 8 37.10 7.61 -25.94
CA LEU A 8 35.85 6.90 -25.69
C LEU A 8 34.71 7.92 -25.60
N ILE A 9 33.96 8.07 -26.68
CA ILE A 9 32.74 8.90 -26.71
C ILE A 9 31.62 8.09 -26.06
N LEU A 10 31.29 8.45 -24.82
CA LEU A 10 30.14 7.89 -24.11
C LEU A 10 28.86 8.53 -24.68
N PHE A 11 28.18 7.83 -25.58
CA PHE A 11 26.82 8.18 -25.96
C PHE A 11 25.91 7.92 -24.76
N LEU A 12 25.50 8.97 -24.04
CA LEU A 12 24.33 8.92 -23.20
C LEU A 12 23.11 8.77 -24.11
N THR A 13 22.69 7.53 -24.37
CA THR A 13 21.35 7.29 -24.88
C THR A 13 20.38 7.65 -23.76
N LEU A 14 19.85 8.88 -23.81
CA LEU A 14 18.58 9.21 -23.16
C LEU A 14 17.55 8.27 -23.79
N THR A 15 17.35 7.12 -23.16
CA THR A 15 16.21 6.27 -23.46
C THR A 15 14.99 7.08 -23.03
N ASN A 16 14.40 7.81 -23.95
CA ASN A 16 12.99 8.14 -23.86
C ASN A 16 12.30 6.79 -23.71
N ILE A 17 11.89 6.44 -22.48
CA ILE A 17 11.06 5.27 -22.25
C ILE A 17 9.71 5.64 -22.88
N ALA A 18 9.58 5.33 -24.16
CA ALA A 18 8.32 5.31 -24.85
C ALA A 18 7.57 4.07 -24.33
N PHE A 19 7.07 4.13 -23.10
CA PHE A 19 5.85 3.37 -22.79
C PHE A 19 4.77 4.01 -23.64
N SER A 20 4.62 3.47 -24.85
CA SER A 20 3.44 3.57 -25.70
C SER A 20 2.22 3.65 -24.80
N GLN A 21 1.42 4.71 -24.93
CA GLN A 21 0.17 4.90 -24.19
C GLN A 21 -0.61 3.59 -24.17
N ILE A 22 -0.99 3.11 -22.98
CA ILE A 22 -1.86 1.94 -22.86
C ILE A 22 -3.18 2.28 -23.57
N ASP A 23 -3.39 1.68 -24.74
CA ASP A 23 -4.63 1.83 -25.51
C ASP A 23 -5.66 0.77 -25.09
N VAL A 24 -6.06 0.84 -23.82
CA VAL A 24 -7.14 0.01 -23.26
C VAL A 24 -8.32 0.88 -22.88
N LYS A 25 -9.52 0.32 -22.95
CA LYS A 25 -10.74 0.93 -22.48
C LYS A 25 -11.11 0.40 -21.11
N ILE A 26 -11.55 1.29 -20.23
CA ILE A 26 -12.05 0.96 -18.90
C ILE A 26 -13.46 1.54 -18.75
N THR A 27 -14.30 0.86 -17.97
CA THR A 27 -15.70 1.26 -17.75
C THR A 27 -15.92 1.60 -16.29
N ASN A 28 -16.37 2.81 -15.99
CA ASN A 28 -16.61 3.24 -14.62
C ASN A 28 -17.77 2.45 -14.00
N LEU A 29 -17.54 1.86 -12.83
CA LEU A 29 -18.51 0.97 -12.16
C LEU A 29 -19.73 1.70 -11.57
N LYS A 30 -19.67 3.03 -11.42
CA LYS A 30 -20.76 3.84 -10.87
C LYS A 30 -21.70 4.40 -11.94
N ASN A 31 -21.16 4.87 -13.07
CA ASN A 31 -21.95 5.56 -14.10
C ASN A 31 -21.96 4.84 -15.46
N ASN A 32 -21.29 3.69 -15.58
CA ASN A 32 -21.15 2.89 -16.80
C ASN A 32 -20.52 3.63 -17.99
N LYS A 33 -19.82 4.75 -17.76
CA LYS A 33 -19.08 5.46 -18.81
C LYS A 33 -17.80 4.69 -19.14
N THR A 34 -17.65 4.32 -20.42
CA THR A 34 -16.43 3.74 -20.96
C THR A 34 -15.56 4.84 -21.58
N LEU A 35 -14.26 4.82 -21.28
CA LEU A 35 -13.26 5.74 -21.81
C LEU A 35 -11.93 5.02 -22.06
N SER A 36 -11.03 5.66 -22.79
CA SER A 36 -9.65 5.18 -22.92
C SER A 36 -8.88 5.46 -21.63
N PHE A 37 -8.00 4.56 -21.21
CA PHE A 37 -7.27 4.70 -19.93
C PHE A 37 -6.42 5.97 -19.88
N ASN A 38 -5.86 6.40 -21.01
CA ASN A 38 -5.10 7.65 -21.14
C ASN A 38 -5.95 8.93 -20.98
N GLU A 39 -7.28 8.84 -21.08
CA GLU A 39 -8.20 9.98 -20.93
C GLU A 39 -8.67 10.15 -19.48
N ILE A 40 -8.25 9.27 -18.56
CA ILE A 40 -8.81 9.23 -17.20
C ILE A 40 -8.55 10.52 -16.41
N TYR A 41 -7.38 11.13 -16.55
CA TYR A 41 -7.01 12.33 -15.81
C TYR A 41 -7.88 13.53 -16.20
N SER A 42 -8.02 13.76 -17.51
CA SER A 42 -8.85 14.87 -18.01
C SER A 42 -10.34 14.63 -17.78
N GLU A 43 -10.83 13.41 -17.97
CA GLU A 43 -12.24 13.07 -17.81
C GLU A 43 -12.72 13.17 -16.36
N TYR A 44 -11.90 12.77 -15.39
CA TYR A 44 -12.26 12.79 -13.97
C TYR A 44 -11.62 13.93 -13.18
N ASN A 45 -10.93 14.86 -13.87
CA ASN A 45 -10.20 15.97 -13.27
C ASN A 45 -9.27 15.52 -12.13
N ILE A 46 -8.51 14.46 -12.39
CA ILE A 46 -7.52 13.90 -11.47
C ILE A 46 -6.27 14.79 -11.55
N ASP A 47 -5.70 15.14 -10.41
CA ASP A 47 -4.44 15.87 -10.33
C ASP A 47 -3.30 14.98 -10.84
N GLU A 48 -2.74 15.31 -12.01
CA GLU A 48 -1.67 14.53 -12.64
C GLU A 48 -0.30 14.73 -11.98
N ASP A 49 -0.13 15.81 -11.18
CA ASP A 49 1.09 16.08 -10.43
C ASP A 49 1.21 15.16 -9.20
N LEU A 50 0.08 14.62 -8.72
CA LEU A 50 0.08 13.61 -7.66
C LEU A 50 0.45 12.22 -8.22
N PRO A 51 1.21 11.41 -7.46
CA PRO A 51 1.42 10.02 -7.81
C PRO A 51 0.09 9.29 -7.89
N THR A 52 -0.03 8.37 -8.85
CA THR A 52 -1.26 7.63 -9.06
C THR A 52 -1.01 6.14 -8.96
N LEU A 53 -1.75 5.48 -8.07
CA LEU A 53 -1.70 4.04 -7.88
C LEU A 53 -2.93 3.38 -8.48
N VAL A 54 -2.71 2.53 -9.48
CA VAL A 54 -3.74 1.68 -10.08
C VAL A 54 -3.63 0.29 -9.49
N ILE A 55 -4.70 -0.20 -8.89
CA ILE A 55 -4.77 -1.52 -8.25
C ILE A 55 -5.81 -2.36 -8.97
N THR A 56 -5.37 -3.42 -9.65
CA THR A 56 -6.31 -4.41 -10.18
C THR A 56 -6.81 -5.34 -9.07
N TRP A 57 -8.05 -5.80 -9.19
CA TRP A 57 -8.63 -6.72 -8.22
C TRP A 57 -9.67 -7.65 -8.87
N SER A 58 -9.85 -8.83 -8.26
CA SER A 58 -10.92 -9.75 -8.61
C SER A 58 -11.66 -10.18 -7.34
N GLY A 59 -12.99 -10.18 -7.43
CA GLY A 59 -13.87 -10.71 -6.39
C GLY A 59 -13.80 -12.25 -6.26
N LYS A 60 -13.13 -12.94 -7.19
CA LYS A 60 -12.98 -14.40 -7.22
C LYS A 60 -11.66 -14.87 -6.65
N TRP A 61 -10.55 -14.28 -7.09
CA TRP A 61 -9.22 -14.84 -6.80
C TRP A 61 -8.26 -13.88 -6.09
N CYS A 62 -8.63 -12.59 -5.89
CA CYS A 62 -7.77 -11.67 -5.14
C CYS A 62 -8.39 -11.02 -3.88
N PRO A 63 -8.75 -11.82 -2.84
CA PRO A 63 -9.02 -11.27 -1.51
C PRO A 63 -7.91 -10.34 -0.97
N PRO A 64 -6.60 -10.64 -1.15
CA PRO A 64 -5.54 -9.73 -0.72
C PRO A 64 -5.59 -8.35 -1.40
N CYS A 65 -6.01 -8.27 -2.67
CA CYS A 65 -6.17 -6.99 -3.38
C CYS A 65 -7.30 -6.15 -2.80
N ILE A 66 -8.42 -6.80 -2.45
CA ILE A 66 -9.56 -6.14 -1.82
C ILE A 66 -9.13 -5.54 -0.48
N GLU A 67 -8.33 -6.26 0.30
CA GLU A 67 -7.78 -5.75 1.56
C GLU A 67 -6.78 -4.61 1.35
N LEU A 68 -5.92 -4.71 0.34
CA LEU A 68 -5.00 -3.64 -0.05
C LEU A 68 -5.77 -2.34 -0.39
N ILE A 69 -6.82 -2.45 -1.21
CA ILE A 69 -7.64 -1.29 -1.61
C ILE A 69 -8.35 -0.68 -0.39
N LYS A 70 -8.84 -1.49 0.56
CA LYS A 70 -9.42 -0.96 1.80
C LYS A 70 -8.43 -0.11 2.58
N ARG A 71 -7.18 -0.55 2.73
CA ARG A 71 -6.13 0.22 3.39
C ARG A 71 -5.88 1.57 2.70
N TYR A 72 -5.85 1.60 1.37
CA TYR A 72 -5.75 2.87 0.64
C TYR A 72 -6.97 3.79 0.81
N ASN A 73 -8.16 3.24 1.06
CA ASN A 73 -9.35 4.04 1.35
C ASN A 73 -9.36 4.63 2.78
N GLU A 74 -8.47 4.16 3.66
CA GLU A 74 -8.22 4.81 4.96
C GLU A 74 -7.28 6.02 4.82
N CYS A 75 -6.51 6.10 3.73
CA CYS A 75 -5.47 7.10 3.52
C CYS A 75 -6.00 8.49 3.14
N ASP A 76 -5.15 9.51 3.26
CA ASP A 76 -5.41 10.87 2.76
C ASP A 76 -5.08 10.96 1.26
N THR A 77 -6.12 11.03 0.41
CA THR A 77 -5.97 11.06 -1.05
C THR A 77 -5.58 12.42 -1.60
N SER A 78 -5.32 13.43 -0.75
CA SER A 78 -4.68 14.67 -1.20
C SER A 78 -3.20 14.48 -1.59
N MET A 79 -2.60 13.34 -1.23
CA MET A 79 -1.19 13.02 -1.50
C MET A 79 -1.00 11.97 -2.59
N MET A 80 -2.08 11.30 -3.01
CA MET A 80 -2.03 10.21 -4.01
C MET A 80 -3.41 9.93 -4.59
N ASN A 81 -3.46 9.73 -5.90
CA ASN A 81 -4.66 9.27 -6.57
C ASN A 81 -4.75 7.74 -6.52
N ILE A 82 -5.94 7.21 -6.22
CA ILE A 82 -6.19 5.76 -6.17
C ILE A 82 -7.22 5.38 -7.23
N ILE A 83 -6.83 4.52 -8.16
CA ILE A 83 -7.69 3.95 -9.19
C ILE A 83 -7.76 2.43 -8.96
N THR A 84 -8.97 1.88 -8.98
CA THR A 84 -9.17 0.43 -8.92
C THR A 84 -9.73 -0.08 -10.24
N ILE A 85 -9.25 -1.24 -10.68
CA ILE A 85 -9.73 -1.88 -11.90
C ILE A 85 -10.14 -3.31 -11.57
N ASN A 86 -11.43 -3.59 -11.60
CA ASN A 86 -11.94 -4.94 -11.52
C ASN A 86 -11.58 -5.69 -12.81
N VAL A 87 -11.03 -6.90 -12.65
CA VAL A 87 -10.58 -7.76 -13.76
C VAL A 87 -11.33 -9.09 -13.81
N ASP A 88 -12.53 -9.16 -13.19
CA ASP A 88 -13.41 -10.30 -13.36
C ASP A 88 -13.98 -10.30 -14.79
N SER A 89 -14.01 -11.47 -15.43
CA SER A 89 -14.64 -11.64 -16.76
C SER A 89 -16.12 -11.25 -16.74
N LYS A 90 -16.72 -11.01 -17.91
CA LYS A 90 -18.16 -10.72 -18.04
C LYS A 90 -19.06 -11.75 -17.31
N ASN A 91 -18.68 -13.02 -17.31
CA ASN A 91 -19.43 -14.10 -16.68
C ASN A 91 -19.36 -14.08 -15.13
N SER A 92 -18.33 -13.45 -14.57
CA SER A 92 -18.05 -13.39 -13.14
C SER A 92 -18.26 -12.00 -12.53
N LEU A 93 -18.39 -10.97 -13.36
CA LEU A 93 -18.45 -9.58 -12.92
C LEU A 93 -19.65 -9.33 -12.01
N ALA A 94 -20.85 -9.77 -12.39
CA ALA A 94 -22.06 -9.54 -11.59
C ALA A 94 -21.91 -10.11 -10.17
N GLU A 95 -21.41 -11.35 -10.05
CA GLU A 95 -21.14 -12.00 -8.76
C GLU A 95 -20.09 -11.24 -7.92
N ALA A 96 -19.04 -10.72 -8.57
CA ALA A 96 -18.02 -9.93 -7.88
C ALA A 96 -18.54 -8.57 -7.40
N LEU A 97 -19.38 -7.90 -8.19
CA LEU A 97 -19.97 -6.61 -7.86
C LEU A 97 -21.06 -6.73 -6.79
N ASP A 98 -21.84 -7.82 -6.78
CA ASP A 98 -22.89 -8.09 -5.79
C ASP A 98 -22.34 -8.14 -4.35
N LYS A 99 -21.08 -8.55 -4.18
CA LYS A 99 -20.36 -8.49 -2.88
C LYS A 99 -20.18 -7.07 -2.35
N GLY A 100 -20.37 -6.04 -3.18
CA GLY A 100 -20.44 -4.64 -2.76
C GLY A 100 -19.12 -4.02 -2.26
N TYR A 101 -17.96 -4.63 -2.53
CA TYR A 101 -16.67 -4.11 -2.08
C TYR A 101 -16.41 -2.68 -2.58
N HIS A 102 -16.56 -2.49 -3.90
CA HIS A 102 -16.33 -1.22 -4.59
C HIS A 102 -17.24 -0.07 -4.12
N LEU A 103 -18.40 -0.38 -3.54
CA LEU A 103 -19.32 0.61 -2.99
C LEU A 103 -18.77 1.28 -1.73
N LYS A 104 -17.79 0.65 -1.07
CA LYS A 104 -17.13 1.17 0.15
C LYS A 104 -15.86 1.96 -0.16
N TRP A 105 -15.42 1.98 -1.43
CA TRP A 105 -14.17 2.61 -1.84
C TRP A 105 -14.41 4.01 -2.41
N ASN A 106 -14.89 4.91 -1.56
CA ASN A 106 -15.28 6.27 -1.94
C ASN A 106 -14.10 7.23 -2.18
N LYS A 107 -12.89 6.87 -1.72
CA LYS A 107 -11.65 7.62 -1.99
C LYS A 107 -10.91 7.11 -3.23
N SER A 108 -11.52 6.19 -3.98
CA SER A 108 -10.94 5.64 -5.20
C SER A 108 -11.89 5.81 -6.37
N LEU A 109 -11.34 5.96 -7.57
CA LEU A 109 -12.11 5.81 -8.80
C LEU A 109 -12.15 4.33 -9.19
N ASN A 110 -13.34 3.79 -9.39
CA ASN A 110 -13.55 2.35 -9.52
C ASN A 110 -14.03 2.00 -10.94
N PHE A 111 -13.28 1.16 -11.63
CA PHE A 111 -13.54 0.77 -13.02
C PHE A 111 -13.56 -0.75 -13.20
N HIS A 112 -14.10 -1.19 -14.32
CA HIS A 112 -13.93 -2.52 -14.88
C HIS A 112 -12.97 -2.47 -16.07
N GLY A 113 -12.11 -3.48 -16.19
CA GLY A 113 -11.12 -3.60 -17.26
C GLY A 113 -11.67 -4.13 -18.58
N ASN A 114 -12.98 -4.31 -18.74
CA ASN A 114 -13.61 -4.82 -19.97
C ASN A 114 -13.05 -6.19 -20.44
N ILE A 115 -12.72 -7.07 -19.49
CA ILE A 115 -12.09 -8.37 -19.73
C ILE A 115 -12.93 -9.27 -20.64
N GLY A 116 -12.32 -9.75 -21.72
CA GLY A 116 -12.95 -10.66 -22.68
C GLY A 116 -14.10 -10.07 -23.50
N SER A 117 -14.30 -8.74 -23.48
CA SER A 117 -15.43 -8.09 -24.15
C SER A 117 -15.07 -7.32 -25.43
N ASP A 118 -13.81 -6.89 -25.61
CA ASP A 118 -13.35 -6.06 -26.73
C ASP A 118 -11.88 -6.32 -27.10
N LYS A 119 -11.46 -5.93 -28.32
CA LYS A 119 -10.02 -5.86 -28.73
C LYS A 119 -9.18 -4.87 -27.92
N LYS A 120 -9.83 -4.03 -27.10
CA LYS A 120 -9.22 -3.01 -26.24
C LYS A 120 -9.50 -3.24 -24.74
N GLY A 121 -9.87 -4.46 -24.36
CA GLY A 121 -9.93 -4.85 -22.94
C GLY A 121 -8.55 -4.85 -22.28
N PHE A 122 -8.51 -4.67 -20.96
CA PHE A 122 -7.29 -4.60 -20.16
C PHE A 122 -6.43 -5.87 -20.27
N ASP A 123 -7.08 -7.02 -20.50
CA ASP A 123 -6.49 -8.34 -20.76
C ASP A 123 -5.72 -8.44 -22.09
N ASN A 124 -5.92 -7.52 -23.02
CA ASN A 124 -5.15 -7.49 -24.28
C ASN A 124 -3.73 -6.91 -24.08
N VAL A 125 -3.50 -6.19 -22.98
CA VAL A 125 -2.19 -5.59 -22.66
C VAL A 125 -1.56 -6.24 -21.42
N PHE A 126 -2.37 -6.61 -20.42
CA PHE A 126 -1.87 -7.13 -19.15
C PHE A 126 -2.44 -8.52 -18.84
N ASN A 127 -1.57 -9.44 -18.40
CA ASN A 127 -2.05 -10.70 -17.83
C ASN A 127 -2.53 -10.48 -16.38
N VAL A 128 -3.84 -10.35 -16.22
CA VAL A 128 -4.51 -10.09 -14.93
C VAL A 128 -5.41 -11.26 -14.51
N SER A 129 -5.16 -12.46 -15.01
CA SER A 129 -6.03 -13.62 -14.80
C SER A 129 -5.80 -14.34 -13.47
N SER A 130 -4.57 -14.29 -12.95
CA SER A 130 -4.13 -15.06 -11.79
C SER A 130 -3.29 -14.27 -10.80
N ALA A 131 -2.97 -13.03 -11.12
CA ALA A 131 -2.17 -12.16 -10.26
C ALA A 131 -2.59 -10.70 -10.44
N PRO A 132 -2.52 -9.88 -9.38
CA PRO A 132 -2.78 -8.46 -9.52
C PRO A 132 -1.68 -7.79 -10.30
N LEU A 133 -2.07 -6.90 -11.19
CA LEU A 133 -1.25 -5.80 -11.67
C LEU A 133 -1.46 -4.58 -10.78
N ILE A 134 -0.36 -4.01 -10.32
CA ILE A 134 -0.28 -2.67 -9.75
C ILE A 134 0.46 -1.80 -10.75
N LEU A 135 -0.08 -0.65 -11.11
CA LEU A 135 0.65 0.37 -11.85
C LEU A 135 0.90 1.56 -10.94
N TYR A 136 2.13 2.05 -10.95
CA TYR A 136 2.49 3.30 -10.31
C TYR A 136 2.81 4.32 -11.40
N LEU A 137 2.06 5.42 -11.42
CA LEU A 137 2.16 6.47 -12.42
C LEU A 137 2.65 7.77 -11.79
N GLU A 138 3.49 8.48 -12.54
CA GLU A 138 3.98 9.83 -12.23
C GLU A 138 3.70 10.72 -13.45
N ASN A 139 3.12 11.90 -13.25
CA ASN A 139 2.78 12.85 -14.33
C ASN A 139 1.95 12.17 -15.44
N GLY A 140 0.96 11.37 -15.05
CA GLY A 140 0.10 10.63 -15.97
C GLY A 140 0.74 9.45 -16.71
N LYS A 141 2.03 9.14 -16.46
CA LYS A 141 2.78 8.10 -17.18
C LYS A 141 3.14 6.95 -16.26
N ILE A 142 3.15 5.72 -16.78
CA ILE A 142 3.59 4.56 -16.01
C ILE A 142 5.08 4.70 -15.71
N ASN A 143 5.38 4.69 -14.42
CA ASN A 143 6.74 4.63 -13.91
C ASN A 143 7.10 3.19 -13.50
N ASP A 144 6.17 2.45 -12.90
CA ASP A 144 6.39 1.05 -12.48
C ASP A 144 5.15 0.17 -12.68
N ALA A 145 5.37 -1.13 -12.88
CA ALA A 145 4.34 -2.15 -13.05
C ALA A 145 4.72 -3.42 -12.26
N LEU A 146 3.94 -3.72 -11.22
CA LEU A 146 4.25 -4.77 -10.25
C LEU A 146 3.18 -5.86 -10.25
N ILE A 147 3.61 -7.11 -10.07
CA ILE A 147 2.72 -8.29 -9.94
C ILE A 147 2.67 -8.76 -8.48
N ASN A 148 2.39 -7.83 -7.57
CA ASN A 148 2.48 -8.05 -6.13
C ASN A 148 1.51 -7.14 -5.37
N PHE A 149 0.80 -7.69 -4.38
CA PHE A 149 -0.13 -6.95 -3.52
C PHE A 149 0.52 -6.36 -2.24
N LYS A 150 1.81 -6.60 -2.00
CA LYS A 150 2.54 -6.07 -0.83
C LYS A 150 3.02 -4.61 -1.01
N VAL A 151 2.25 -3.79 -1.71
CA VAL A 151 2.47 -2.35 -1.87
C VAL A 151 1.63 -1.58 -0.88
N TYR A 152 1.78 -1.87 0.42
CA TYR A 152 0.95 -1.27 1.47
C TYR A 152 1.25 0.23 1.66
N PRO A 153 0.27 1.05 2.05
CA PRO A 153 0.44 2.50 2.20
C PRO A 153 1.66 2.92 3.04
N TYR A 154 1.93 2.27 4.17
CA TYR A 154 3.07 2.61 5.02
C TYR A 154 4.44 2.52 4.32
N ARG A 155 4.56 1.68 3.27
CA ARG A 155 5.80 1.55 2.49
C ARG A 155 6.11 2.81 1.70
N PHE A 156 5.11 3.60 1.31
CA PHE A 156 5.33 4.89 0.65
C PHE A 156 5.97 5.90 1.59
N ILE A 157 5.59 5.89 2.87
CA ILE A 157 6.22 6.69 3.92
C ILE A 157 7.63 6.18 4.22
N GLU A 158 7.78 4.88 4.44
CA GLU A 158 9.07 4.25 4.74
C GLU A 158 10.13 4.49 3.66
N THR A 159 9.73 4.48 2.39
CA THR A 159 10.63 4.70 1.25
C THR A 159 10.82 6.18 0.87
N GLY A 160 10.11 7.11 1.55
CA GLY A 160 10.17 8.54 1.26
C GLY A 160 9.50 8.95 -0.06
N ARG A 161 8.64 8.09 -0.64
CA ARG A 161 7.81 8.45 -1.80
C ARG A 161 6.66 9.37 -1.44
N ILE A 162 6.21 9.30 -0.19
CA ILE A 162 5.36 10.28 0.46
C ILE A 162 6.07 10.64 1.77
N ASP A 163 6.22 11.92 2.06
CA ASP A 163 7.02 12.43 3.19
C ASP A 163 6.19 12.80 4.42
N ASP A 164 4.87 12.97 4.28
CA ASP A 164 3.95 13.28 5.39
C ASP A 164 3.19 12.03 5.87
N VAL A 165 3.42 11.63 7.13
CA VAL A 165 2.73 10.52 7.79
C VAL A 165 1.21 10.71 7.86
N LYS A 166 0.70 11.95 7.68
CA LYS A 166 -0.73 12.23 7.56
C LYS A 166 -1.41 11.38 6.49
N PHE A 167 -0.68 10.97 5.45
CA PHE A 167 -1.15 10.02 4.45
C PHE A 167 -1.81 8.78 5.06
N ILE A 168 -1.22 8.22 6.11
CA ILE A 168 -1.70 6.98 6.77
C ILE A 168 -2.30 7.22 8.15
N TRP A 169 -2.55 8.47 8.56
CA TRP A 169 -2.86 8.84 9.94
C TRP A 169 -4.19 8.31 10.50
N ASN A 170 -5.05 7.81 9.60
CA ASN A 170 -6.32 7.18 9.94
C ASN A 170 -6.32 5.66 9.71
N SER A 171 -5.16 5.06 9.39
CA SER A 171 -5.01 3.61 9.24
C SER A 171 -4.29 3.03 10.46
N THR A 172 -5.04 2.34 11.32
CA THR A 172 -4.51 1.59 12.46
C THR A 172 -3.40 0.62 12.01
N LYS A 173 -3.64 -0.11 10.92
CA LYS A 173 -2.75 -1.16 10.42
C LYS A 173 -1.46 -0.59 9.82
N ASP A 174 -1.56 0.50 9.05
CA ASP A 174 -0.38 1.12 8.43
C ASP A 174 0.49 1.84 9.45
N LEU A 175 -0.10 2.54 10.43
CA LEU A 175 0.66 3.15 11.53
C LEU A 175 1.39 2.10 12.36
N ASN A 176 0.72 0.99 12.69
CA ASN A 176 1.36 -0.14 13.37
C ASN A 176 2.52 -0.72 12.55
N SER A 177 2.29 -0.95 11.26
CA SER A 177 3.31 -1.51 10.36
C SER A 177 4.52 -0.60 10.22
N LEU A 178 4.32 0.71 10.12
CA LEU A 178 5.39 1.69 10.04
C LEU A 178 6.22 1.71 11.33
N ALA A 179 5.53 1.73 12.49
CA ALA A 179 6.17 1.71 13.80
C ALA A 179 6.99 0.43 14.03
N TRP A 180 6.44 -0.73 13.66
CA TRP A 180 7.14 -2.01 13.73
C TRP A 180 8.38 -2.03 12.83
N SER A 181 8.29 -1.52 11.59
CA SER A 181 9.45 -1.44 10.71
C SER A 181 10.59 -0.62 11.31
N TYR A 182 10.27 0.50 11.99
CA TYR A 182 11.27 1.30 12.70
C TYR A 182 11.86 0.55 13.90
N TYR A 183 11.04 -0.19 14.65
CA TYR A 183 11.54 -1.08 15.69
C TYR A 183 12.53 -2.11 15.14
N GLU A 184 12.33 -2.66 13.94
CA GLU A 184 13.24 -3.65 13.35
C GLU A 184 14.52 -3.03 12.78
N SER A 185 14.40 -1.89 12.10
CA SER A 185 15.48 -1.35 11.26
C SER A 185 16.27 -0.19 11.87
N GLU A 186 15.71 0.54 12.83
CA GLU A 186 16.30 1.78 13.36
C GLU A 186 16.86 1.61 14.77
N ASN A 187 18.03 2.20 15.04
CA ASN A 187 18.63 2.28 16.39
C ASN A 187 18.69 3.71 16.94
N SER A 188 18.32 4.71 16.12
CA SER A 188 18.27 6.11 16.56
C SER A 188 17.10 6.31 17.52
N ILE A 189 17.39 6.73 18.76
CA ILE A 189 16.36 7.04 19.76
C ILE A 189 15.36 8.06 19.21
N THR A 190 15.82 9.10 18.50
CA THR A 190 14.93 10.11 17.91
C THR A 190 13.89 9.49 16.96
N LYS A 191 14.33 8.58 16.07
CA LYS A 191 13.42 7.90 15.13
C LYS A 191 12.48 6.93 15.84
N LEU A 192 12.96 6.24 16.89
CA LEU A 192 12.12 5.35 17.69
C LEU A 192 11.06 6.13 18.48
N GLU A 193 11.37 7.33 18.96
CA GLU A 193 10.37 8.21 19.59
C GLU A 193 9.31 8.71 18.58
N GLU A 194 9.66 8.87 17.30
CA GLU A 194 8.68 9.12 16.24
C GLU A 194 7.76 7.92 16.02
N ALA A 195 8.33 6.71 15.96
CA ALA A 195 7.56 5.47 15.89
C ALA A 195 6.60 5.28 17.08
N ILE A 196 7.00 5.71 18.28
CA ILE A 196 6.14 5.72 19.47
C ILE A 196 4.92 6.63 19.26
N LYS A 197 5.06 7.78 18.59
CA LYS A 197 3.89 8.65 18.29
C LYS A 197 2.92 7.95 17.33
N TRP A 198 3.44 7.25 16.32
CA TRP A 198 2.61 6.53 15.35
C TRP A 198 1.87 5.37 15.99
N ILE A 199 2.52 4.60 16.87
CA ILE A 199 1.87 3.47 17.53
C ILE A 199 0.82 3.93 18.55
N ILE A 200 1.05 5.04 19.26
CA ILE A 200 0.04 5.65 20.13
C ILE A 200 -1.20 6.01 19.30
N ARG A 201 -1.03 6.65 18.13
CA ARG A 201 -2.14 6.96 17.24
C ARG A 201 -2.86 5.71 16.73
N SER A 202 -2.13 4.65 16.39
CA SER A 202 -2.72 3.35 16.01
C SER A 202 -3.63 2.81 17.13
N ILE A 203 -3.16 2.85 18.38
CA ILE A 203 -3.92 2.40 19.56
C ILE A 203 -5.17 3.26 19.78
N GLU A 204 -5.10 4.58 19.59
CA GLU A 204 -6.25 5.47 19.71
C GLU A 204 -7.36 5.17 18.69
N LEU A 205 -6.99 4.77 17.47
CA LEU A 205 -7.93 4.46 16.40
C LEU A 205 -8.65 3.13 16.64
N ASP A 206 -7.89 2.09 16.97
CA ASP A 206 -8.41 0.77 17.27
C ASP A 206 -7.41 -0.02 18.12
N ARG A 207 -7.67 -0.13 19.42
CA ARG A 207 -6.78 -0.79 20.38
C ARG A 207 -6.89 -2.31 20.24
N ASN A 208 -5.78 -2.97 19.91
CA ASN A 208 -5.72 -4.43 19.74
C ASN A 208 -4.36 -5.00 20.19
N TYR A 209 -4.24 -6.33 20.20
CA TYR A 209 -3.00 -7.00 20.62
C TYR A 209 -1.76 -6.48 19.87
N HIS A 210 -1.83 -6.41 18.54
CA HIS A 210 -0.67 -6.13 17.70
C HIS A 210 -0.08 -4.74 17.94
N ASN A 211 -0.92 -3.72 18.13
CA ASN A 211 -0.42 -2.36 18.35
C ASN A 211 0.06 -2.12 19.78
N ILE A 212 -0.52 -2.78 20.77
CA ILE A 212 -0.02 -2.73 22.15
C ILE A 212 1.32 -3.47 22.27
N ASP A 213 1.49 -4.62 21.59
CA ASP A 213 2.74 -5.36 21.55
C ASP A 213 3.87 -4.55 20.88
N THR A 214 3.59 -3.94 19.73
CA THR A 214 4.54 -3.04 19.04
C THR A 214 4.94 -1.87 19.93
N HIS A 215 4.00 -1.30 20.69
CA HIS A 215 4.30 -0.23 21.65
C HIS A 215 5.22 -0.72 22.77
N ALA A 216 4.97 -1.91 23.32
CA ALA A 216 5.85 -2.50 24.34
C ALA A 216 7.28 -2.72 23.80
N ALA A 217 7.41 -3.21 22.57
CA ALA A 217 8.70 -3.44 21.91
C ALA A 217 9.49 -2.13 21.70
N LEU A 218 8.82 -1.06 21.26
CA LEU A 218 9.43 0.27 21.10
C LEU A 218 9.85 0.89 22.44
N LEU A 219 9.02 0.76 23.48
CA LEU A 219 9.38 1.21 24.84
C LEU A 219 10.60 0.45 25.37
N PHE A 220 10.66 -0.87 25.14
CA PHE A 220 11.83 -1.66 25.51
C PHE A 220 13.08 -1.20 24.75
N LYS A 221 12.98 -1.00 23.43
CA LYS A 221 14.12 -0.57 22.59
C LYS A 221 14.62 0.84 22.95
N THR A 222 13.76 1.69 23.50
CA THR A 222 14.09 3.04 23.99
C THR A 222 14.48 3.09 25.47
N GLY A 223 14.61 1.94 26.14
CA GLY A 223 15.07 1.84 27.52
C GLY A 223 14.00 2.15 28.59
N LYS A 224 12.73 2.32 28.20
CA LYS A 224 11.60 2.60 29.10
C LYS A 224 11.02 1.29 29.67
N TYR A 225 11.86 0.51 30.35
CA TYR A 225 11.57 -0.88 30.72
C TYR A 225 10.31 -1.06 31.59
N THR A 226 10.08 -0.18 32.56
CA THR A 226 8.88 -0.26 33.42
C THR A 226 7.58 -0.07 32.62
N GLU A 227 7.57 0.88 31.68
CA GLU A 227 6.43 1.13 30.79
C GLU A 227 6.25 0.00 29.77
N ALA A 228 7.37 -0.50 29.23
CA ALA A 228 7.38 -1.65 28.34
C ALA A 228 6.74 -2.88 29.01
N LEU A 229 7.09 -3.17 30.27
CA LEU A 229 6.50 -4.29 31.02
C LEU A 229 4.99 -4.12 31.20
N LYS A 230 4.53 -2.90 31.50
CA LYS A 230 3.10 -2.60 31.62
C LYS A 230 2.37 -2.87 30.30
N LYS A 231 2.93 -2.40 29.18
CA LYS A 231 2.34 -2.59 27.85
C LYS A 231 2.39 -4.04 27.37
N ALA A 232 3.47 -4.76 27.62
CA ALA A 232 3.57 -6.17 27.25
C ALA A 232 2.54 -7.05 28.00
N LYS A 233 2.34 -6.79 29.30
CA LYS A 233 1.28 -7.45 30.07
C LYS A 233 -0.11 -7.12 29.53
N GLU A 234 -0.34 -5.85 29.19
CA GLU A 234 -1.58 -5.39 28.56
C GLU A 234 -1.84 -6.08 27.21
N ALA A 235 -0.81 -6.29 26.38
CA ALA A 235 -0.91 -7.04 25.14
C ALA A 235 -1.31 -8.50 25.38
N ILE A 236 -0.70 -9.19 26.35
CA ILE A 236 -1.05 -10.59 26.68
C ILE A 236 -2.52 -10.73 27.09
N GLU A 237 -3.05 -9.80 27.88
CA GLU A 237 -4.47 -9.86 28.26
C GLU A 237 -5.39 -9.73 27.05
N LEU A 238 -5.11 -8.80 26.14
CA LEU A 238 -5.83 -8.69 24.86
C LEU A 238 -5.68 -9.94 23.99
N ALA A 239 -4.50 -10.56 23.97
CA ALA A 239 -4.25 -11.76 23.19
C ALA A 239 -5.08 -12.94 23.70
N LYS A 240 -5.20 -13.10 25.03
CA LYS A 240 -6.05 -14.12 25.65
C LYS A 240 -7.52 -13.92 25.32
N GLU A 241 -8.03 -12.68 25.38
CA GLU A 241 -9.42 -12.34 25.05
C GLU A 241 -9.76 -12.69 23.59
N ASN A 242 -8.79 -12.58 22.68
CA ASN A 242 -8.98 -12.77 21.25
C ASN A 242 -8.37 -14.09 20.73
N GLU A 243 -8.04 -15.03 21.61
CA GLU A 243 -7.41 -16.33 21.28
C GLU A 243 -6.20 -16.21 20.33
N THR A 244 -5.41 -15.15 20.50
CA THR A 244 -4.24 -14.82 19.68
C THR A 244 -2.96 -15.33 20.34
N ASN A 245 -2.00 -15.86 19.56
CA ASN A 245 -0.70 -16.27 20.09
C ASN A 245 0.11 -15.06 20.60
N TYR A 246 0.71 -15.19 21.78
CA TYR A 246 1.48 -14.14 22.47
C TYR A 246 2.87 -14.61 22.95
N ASP A 247 3.43 -15.64 22.33
CA ASP A 247 4.73 -16.20 22.73
C ASP A 247 5.85 -15.16 22.58
N SER A 248 5.84 -14.39 21.49
CA SER A 248 6.79 -13.29 21.26
C SER A 248 6.72 -12.21 22.35
N THR A 249 5.53 -11.88 22.84
CA THR A 249 5.35 -10.93 23.93
C THR A 249 5.86 -11.49 25.26
N THR A 250 5.69 -12.79 25.48
CA THR A 250 6.24 -13.47 26.66
C THR A 250 7.77 -13.43 26.67
N GLU A 251 8.40 -13.68 25.51
CA GLU A 251 9.85 -13.52 25.36
C GLU A 251 10.29 -12.07 25.60
N LEU A 252 9.53 -11.09 25.11
CA LEU A 252 9.80 -9.68 25.36
C LEU A 252 9.73 -9.35 26.86
N ILE A 253 8.74 -9.88 27.60
CA ILE A 253 8.65 -9.71 29.06
C ILE A 253 9.89 -10.24 29.76
N ASN A 254 10.38 -11.42 29.39
CA ASN A 254 11.59 -11.99 29.99
C ASN A 254 12.80 -11.08 29.77
N LYS A 255 12.99 -10.57 28.53
CA LYS A 255 14.04 -9.59 28.21
C LYS A 255 13.90 -8.29 29.00
N ILE A 256 12.66 -7.82 29.23
CA ILE A 256 12.41 -6.63 30.05
C ILE A 256 12.80 -6.87 31.51
N ILE A 257 12.44 -8.03 32.08
CA ILE A 257 12.75 -8.38 33.47
C ILE A 257 14.26 -8.44 33.71
N GLU A 258 15.04 -8.96 32.75
CA GLU A 258 16.51 -8.97 32.84
C GLU A 258 17.15 -7.58 32.86
N LYS A 259 16.42 -6.53 32.44
CA LYS A 259 16.89 -5.14 32.40
C LYS A 259 16.46 -4.30 33.61
N LEU A 260 15.51 -4.79 34.41
CA LEU A 260 14.98 -4.13 35.60
C LEU A 260 15.78 -4.52 36.85
#